data_AF-L9VMG3-F1
#
_entry.id   AF-L9VMG3-F1
#
_cell.length_a   1.000
_cell.length_b   1.000
_cell.length_c   1.000
_cell.angle_alpha   90.00
_cell.angle_beta   90.00
_cell.angle_gamma   90.00
#
_symmetry.space_group_name_H-M   'P 1'
#
loop_
_entity.id
_entity.type
_entity.pdbx_description
1 polymer ?
#
loop_
_entity_poly.entity_id
_entity_poly.type
_entity_poly.pdbx_seq_one_letter_code
_entity_poly.pdbx_strand_id
1 'polypeptide(L)' 'MKRKTITIREDQDEWIEDQHLNLSSFVREQLDELIEERE' A
#
# COMPACT_ATOMS: atom_id res chain seq x y z
N MET A 1 11.05 -6.25 9.96
CA MET A 1 10.42 -5.56 8.81
C MET A 1 11.46 -5.38 7.71
N LYS A 2 11.18 -5.77 6.47
CA LYS A 2 12.03 -5.46 5.31
C LYS A 2 11.44 -4.24 4.60
N ARG A 3 12.26 -3.21 4.33
CA ARG A 3 11.84 -2.07 3.51
C ARG A 3 12.02 -2.41 2.04
N LYS A 4 11.00 -2.17 1.24
CA LYS A 4 11.05 -2.18 -0.22
C LYS A 4 10.59 -0.80 -0.69
N THR A 5 11.35 -0.21 -1.60
CA THR A 5 10.92 1.00 -2.31
C THR A 5 10.04 0.55 -3.47
N ILE A 6 8.84 1.11 -3.56
CA ILE A 6 7.94 0.88 -4.69
C ILE A 6 7.76 2.20 -5.44
N THR A 7 7.74 2.12 -6.76
CA THR A 7 7.39 3.25 -7.61
C THR A 7 5.89 3.21 -7.82
N ILE A 8 5.21 4.26 -7.41
CA ILE A 8 3.79 4.48 -7.67
C ILE A 8 3.62 5.54 -8.76
N ARG A 9 2.45 5.59 -9.37
CA ARG A 9 2.10 6.62 -10.33
C ARG A 9 1.72 7.92 -9.63
N GLU A 10 1.79 9.04 -10.33
CA GLU A 10 1.44 10.36 -9.79
C GLU A 10 -0.02 10.45 -9.33
N ASP A 11 -0.95 9.83 -10.07
CA ASP A 11 -2.38 9.74 -9.69
C ASP A 11 -2.61 8.93 -8.41
N GLN A 12 -1.77 7.94 -8.14
CA GLN A 12 -1.80 7.16 -6.91
C GLN A 12 -1.26 7.96 -5.73
N ASP A 13 -0.22 8.76 -5.95
CA ASP A 13 0.36 9.64 -4.92
C ASP A 13 -0.66 10.70 -4.49
N GLU A 14 -1.28 11.39 -5.46
CA GLU A 14 -2.35 12.36 -5.20
C GLU A 14 -3.51 11.74 -4.42
N TRP A 15 -3.93 10.52 -4.78
CA TRP A 15 -4.99 9.82 -4.07
C TRP A 15 -4.61 9.49 -2.61
N ILE A 16 -3.37 9.08 -2.37
CA ILE A 16 -2.89 8.77 -1.02
C ILE A 16 -2.82 10.04 -0.16
N GLU A 17 -2.35 11.15 -0.74
CA GLU A 17 -2.34 12.45 -0.08
C GLU A 17 -3.74 12.94 0.26
N ASP A 18 -4.69 12.85 -0.69
CA ASP A 18 -6.09 13.26 -0.51
C ASP A 18 -6.80 12.43 0.57
N GLN A 19 -6.56 11.12 0.60
CA GLN A 19 -7.15 10.23 1.59
C GLN A 19 -6.42 10.26 2.95
N HIS A 20 -5.35 11.05 3.09
CA HIS A 20 -4.47 11.08 4.26
C HIS A 20 -4.00 9.69 4.71
N LEU A 21 -3.82 8.78 3.75
CA LEU A 21 -3.47 7.39 4.02
C LEU A 21 -1.97 7.23 4.15
N ASN A 22 -1.55 6.36 5.07
CA ASN A 22 -0.17 5.91 5.07
C ASN A 22 -0.03 4.76 4.07
N LEU A 23 0.64 5.02 2.94
CA LEU A 23 0.91 4.01 1.90
C LEU A 23 1.47 2.71 2.48
N SER A 24 2.31 2.78 3.51
CA SER A 24 2.90 1.58 4.11
C SER A 24 1.90 0.74 4.91
N SER A 25 0.90 1.36 5.55
CA SER A 25 -0.18 0.60 6.20
C SER A 25 -1.15 0.05 5.17
N PHE A 26 -1.54 0.86 4.18
CA PHE A 26 -2.45 0.45 3.11
C PHE A 26 -1.91 -0.76 2.34
N VAL A 27 -0.65 -0.68 1.87
CA VAL A 27 -0.01 -1.79 1.16
C VAL A 27 0.13 -3.02 2.05
N ARG A 28 0.35 -2.85 3.37
CA ARG A 28 0.45 -3.99 4.29
C ARG A 28 -0.90 -4.69 4.45
N GLU A 29 -1.98 -3.96 4.71
CA GLU A 29 -3.33 -4.55 4.82
C GLU A 29 -3.70 -5.29 3.55
N GLN A 30 -3.48 -4.68 2.38
CA GLN A 30 -3.76 -5.32 1.09
C GLN A 30 -2.90 -6.57 0.85
N LEU A 31 -1.64 -6.57 1.28
CA LEU A 31 -0.79 -7.75 1.21
C LEU A 31 -1.24 -8.85 2.17
N ASP A 32 -1.65 -8.50 3.38
CA ASP A 32 -2.14 -9.43 4.39
C ASP A 32 -3.45 -10.09 3.90
N GLU A 33 -4.40 -9.32 3.36
CA GLU A 33 -5.64 -9.83 2.74
C GLU A 33 -5.34 -10.83 1.60
N LEU A 34 -4.45 -10.48 0.68
CA LEU A 34 -4.08 -11.37 -0.44
C LEU A 34 -3.31 -12.63 0.00
N ILE A 35 -2.65 -12.59 1.16
CA ILE A 35 -2.00 -13.77 1.74
C ILE A 35 -3.05 -14.67 2.39
N GLU A 36 -3.99 -14.09 3.14
CA GLU A 36 -5.10 -14.82 3.76
C GLU A 36 -6.01 -15.47 2.72
N GLU A 37 -6.34 -14.79 1.62
CA GLU A 37 -7.13 -15.37 0.51
C GLU A 37 -6.42 -16.54 -0.18
N ARG A 38 -5.10 -16.68 0.00
CA ARG A 38 -4.30 -17.74 -0.62
C ARG A 38 -4.19 -19.00 0.25
N GLU A 39 -4.51 -18.93 1.54
CA GLU A 39 -4.55 -20.07 2.48
C GLU A 39 -5.94 -20.70 2.57
#